data_AF-A0AAE1GN13-F1
#
_entry.id   AF-A0AAE1GN13-F1
#
_cell.length_a   1.000
_cell.length_b   1.000
_cell.length_c   1.000
_cell.angle_alpha   90.00
_cell.angle_beta   90.00
_cell.angle_gamma   90.00
#
_symmetry.space_group_name_H-M   'P 1'
#
loop_
_entity.id
_entity.type
_entity.pdbx_description
1 polymer ?
#
loop_
_entity_poly.entity_id
_entity_poly.type
_entity_poly.pdbx_seq_one_letter_code
_entity_poly.pdbx_strand_id
1 'polypeptide(L)'
;MSLQCLTEGAAVEVWRRCGYCEVGEAGVEKLGIWNATKFGSPGHSSSFRDHHENYNRHQFHLLEKELFPYISSERLNDEPGTLVRHRDAIGTRVIQAMSSSLNFTYKIREPMDGEWGVELERGNWTGIVRQLQREEADICLDLTVTPRRYTVIQFTGAYIDQSAVLLSSKPRPFPEYLSLIRPFEWDVWLAVVVIAAVWGVTLWLFQKVWPLALGGKMFSLNFALFYSWGVMLEDTPTRPPNNLTGQVK
;
A
#
# COMPACT_ATOMS: atom_id res chain seq x y z
N MET A 1 -54.97 46.95 -24.13
CA MET A 1 -53.86 47.57 -24.89
C MET A 1 -53.15 46.43 -25.61
N SER A 2 -53.51 46.25 -26.87
CA SER A 2 -53.17 45.12 -27.73
C SER A 2 -51.73 45.24 -28.23
N LEU A 3 -50.86 44.28 -27.89
CA LEU A 3 -49.64 44.04 -28.63
C LEU A 3 -49.99 43.16 -29.83
N GLN A 4 -50.30 43.80 -30.95
CA GLN A 4 -50.31 43.14 -32.25
C GLN A 4 -48.85 42.75 -32.58
N CYS A 5 -48.55 41.44 -32.57
CA CYS A 5 -47.35 40.92 -33.21
C CYS A 5 -47.49 41.09 -34.72
N LEU A 6 -47.04 42.25 -35.22
CA LEU A 6 -46.65 42.43 -36.61
C LEU A 6 -45.23 41.90 -36.78
N THR A 7 -45.07 40.61 -37.02
CA THR A 7 -43.93 40.10 -37.79
C THR A 7 -44.33 38.84 -38.57
N GLU A 8 -44.60 39.05 -39.85
CA GLU A 8 -44.49 38.01 -40.86
C GLU A 8 -43.08 37.40 -40.79
N GLY A 9 -42.99 36.07 -40.67
CA GLY A 9 -41.81 35.31 -41.09
C GLY A 9 -40.47 35.56 -40.38
N ALA A 10 -40.43 35.95 -39.11
CA ALA A 10 -39.16 36.14 -38.39
C ALA A 10 -38.45 34.80 -38.11
N ALA A 11 -37.49 34.45 -38.96
CA ALA A 11 -36.52 33.38 -38.78
C ALA A 11 -35.46 33.77 -37.74
N VAL A 12 -35.27 32.95 -36.70
CA VAL A 12 -34.28 33.19 -35.63
C VAL A 12 -33.12 32.20 -35.77
N GLU A 13 -31.88 32.68 -35.77
CA GLU A 13 -30.72 31.79 -35.77
C GLU A 13 -30.50 31.16 -34.40
N VAL A 14 -30.34 29.84 -34.38
CA VAL A 14 -30.05 29.07 -33.17
C VAL A 14 -28.57 28.75 -33.15
N TRP A 15 -27.90 29.25 -32.12
CA TRP A 15 -26.49 29.01 -31.86
C TRP A 15 -26.36 28.19 -30.58
N ARG A 16 -25.35 27.32 -30.55
CA ARG A 16 -25.00 26.53 -29.37
C ARG A 16 -23.58 26.85 -28.96
N ARG A 17 -23.35 26.99 -27.65
CA ARG A 17 -21.99 27.00 -27.11
C ARG A 17 -21.42 25.60 -27.17
N CYS A 18 -20.24 25.44 -27.74
CA CYS A 18 -19.50 24.19 -27.66
C CYS A 18 -18.18 24.46 -26.92
N GLY A 19 -17.86 23.59 -25.96
CA GLY A 19 -16.70 23.77 -25.09
C GLY A 19 -15.36 23.53 -25.80
N TYR A 20 -15.36 22.64 -26.80
CA TYR A 20 -14.17 22.22 -27.54
C TYR A 20 -14.49 22.19 -29.03
N CYS A 21 -14.56 23.36 -29.69
CA CYS A 21 -14.95 23.48 -31.10
C CYS A 21 -13.72 23.38 -32.03
N GLU A 22 -13.31 24.50 -32.63
CA GLU A 22 -12.14 24.55 -33.51
C GLU A 22 -10.87 24.46 -32.68
N VAL A 23 -10.02 23.47 -32.98
CA VAL A 23 -8.73 23.24 -32.29
C VAL A 23 -8.89 23.01 -30.77
N GLY A 24 -10.11 22.69 -30.32
CA GLY A 24 -10.40 22.44 -28.92
C GLY A 24 -10.64 23.71 -28.08
N GLU A 25 -10.88 24.87 -28.69
CA GLU A 25 -11.25 26.09 -27.93
C GLU A 25 -12.77 26.24 -27.79
N ALA A 26 -13.19 26.95 -26.74
CA ALA A 26 -14.60 27.26 -26.53
C ALA A 26 -15.11 28.19 -27.64
N GLY A 27 -16.22 27.81 -28.25
CA GLY A 27 -16.77 28.53 -29.39
C GLY A 27 -18.29 28.44 -29.47
N VAL A 28 -18.82 28.95 -30.58
CA VAL A 28 -20.24 28.86 -30.91
C VAL A 28 -20.43 28.21 -32.26
N GLU A 29 -21.36 27.25 -32.31
CA GLU A 29 -21.71 26.52 -33.51
C GLU A 29 -23.15 26.86 -33.89
N LYS A 30 -23.37 27.20 -35.16
CA LYS A 30 -24.71 27.47 -35.68
C LYS A 30 -25.43 26.14 -35.91
N LEU A 31 -26.51 25.90 -35.15
CA LEU A 31 -27.30 24.68 -35.25
C LEU A 31 -28.34 24.75 -36.37
N GLY A 32 -28.85 25.95 -36.67
CA GLY A 32 -29.85 26.14 -37.71
C GLY A 32 -30.68 27.41 -37.52
N ILE A 33 -31.83 27.44 -38.19
CA ILE A 33 -32.77 28.55 -38.18
C ILE A 33 -34.11 28.03 -37.64
N TRP A 34 -34.61 28.68 -36.60
CA TRP A 34 -35.91 28.41 -36.00
C TRP A 34 -36.99 29.31 -36.62
N ASN A 35 -38.13 28.71 -36.98
CA ASN A 35 -39.28 29.40 -37.56
C ASN A 35 -40.52 29.19 -36.67
N ALA A 36 -41.25 30.27 -36.39
CA ALA A 36 -42.43 30.23 -35.51
C ALA A 36 -43.57 29.32 -36.02
N THR A 37 -43.64 29.05 -37.33
CA THR A 37 -44.71 28.26 -37.96
C THR A 37 -44.40 26.77 -38.07
N LYS A 38 -43.14 26.36 -37.91
CA LYS A 38 -42.73 24.95 -37.86
C LYS A 38 -42.22 24.66 -36.46
N PHE A 39 -43.09 24.13 -35.60
CA PHE A 39 -42.70 23.64 -34.28
C PHE A 39 -41.84 22.38 -34.45
N GLY A 40 -40.54 22.59 -34.64
CA GLY A 40 -39.53 21.55 -34.76
C GLY A 40 -38.17 22.22 -34.66
N SER A 41 -37.44 21.95 -33.58
CA SER A 41 -36.06 22.39 -33.47
C SER A 41 -35.23 21.78 -34.61
N PRO A 42 -34.09 22.40 -34.99
CA PRO A 42 -33.02 21.61 -35.60
C PRO A 42 -32.83 20.34 -34.75
N GLY A 43 -32.78 19.17 -35.38
CA GLY A 43 -33.06 17.86 -34.75
C GLY A 43 -32.53 17.67 -33.31
N HIS A 44 -33.30 16.97 -32.48
CA HIS A 44 -33.00 16.73 -31.07
C HIS A 44 -31.55 16.25 -30.80
N SER A 45 -30.97 15.46 -31.71
CA SER A 45 -29.58 14.98 -31.63
C SER A 45 -28.51 16.06 -31.86
N SER A 46 -28.81 17.13 -32.61
CA SER A 46 -27.87 18.23 -32.83
C SER A 46 -27.93 19.27 -31.71
N SER A 47 -29.06 19.36 -30.98
CA SER A 47 -29.22 20.31 -29.88
C SER A 47 -28.50 19.86 -28.60
N PHE A 48 -28.57 18.57 -28.27
CA PHE A 48 -28.00 17.99 -27.05
C PHE A 48 -26.99 16.89 -27.36
N ARG A 49 -25.84 17.28 -27.91
CA ARG A 49 -24.74 16.36 -28.15
C ARG A 49 -24.00 16.09 -26.84
N ASP A 50 -23.55 14.84 -26.65
CA ASP A 50 -22.69 14.53 -25.51
C ASP A 50 -21.36 15.28 -25.67
N HIS A 51 -21.00 16.04 -24.64
CA HIS A 51 -19.81 16.89 -24.65
C HIS A 51 -18.52 16.07 -24.60
N HIS A 52 -18.61 14.79 -24.21
CA HIS A 52 -17.46 13.90 -24.05
C HIS A 52 -17.28 12.96 -25.26
N GLU A 53 -17.95 13.20 -26.38
CA GLU A 53 -17.72 12.39 -27.59
C GLU A 53 -16.34 12.68 -28.24
N ASN A 54 -15.92 13.94 -28.27
CA ASN A 54 -14.70 14.37 -28.95
C ASN A 54 -14.26 15.75 -28.44
N TYR A 55 -12.98 15.89 -28.09
CA TYR A 55 -12.39 17.14 -27.62
C TYR A 55 -11.64 17.93 -28.71
N ASN A 56 -11.74 17.53 -29.96
CA ASN A 56 -11.20 18.25 -31.12
C ASN A 56 -9.73 18.69 -30.99
N ARG A 57 -8.88 17.77 -30.49
CA ARG A 57 -7.44 17.97 -30.24
C ARG A 57 -7.10 19.02 -29.19
N HIS A 58 -8.04 19.35 -28.30
CA HIS A 58 -7.75 20.18 -27.13
C HIS A 58 -6.52 19.67 -26.37
N GLN A 59 -5.70 20.58 -25.87
CA GLN A 59 -4.49 20.25 -25.13
C GLN A 59 -4.74 20.37 -23.62
N PHE A 60 -4.94 19.24 -22.96
CA PHE A 60 -5.09 19.20 -21.50
C PHE A 60 -3.75 19.29 -20.77
N HIS A 61 -3.73 20.00 -19.66
CA HIS A 61 -2.64 20.07 -18.70
C HIS A 61 -2.85 19.04 -17.59
N LEU A 62 -1.96 18.05 -17.53
CA LEU A 62 -2.01 17.00 -16.51
C LEU A 62 -0.99 17.21 -15.41
N LEU A 63 -1.39 16.87 -14.19
CA LEU A 63 -0.51 16.71 -13.06
C LEU A 63 -0.32 15.25 -12.70
N GLU A 64 0.94 14.87 -12.58
CA GLU A 64 1.33 13.57 -12.06
C GLU A 64 2.42 13.71 -11.01
N LYS A 65 2.42 12.82 -10.03
CA LYS A 65 3.51 12.65 -9.07
C LYS A 65 3.98 11.21 -9.14
N GLU A 66 5.29 11.01 -9.14
CA GLU A 66 5.89 9.68 -9.28
C GLU A 66 5.43 8.75 -8.14
N LEU A 67 4.84 7.62 -8.53
CA LEU A 67 4.34 6.59 -7.61
C LEU A 67 4.46 5.22 -8.28
N PHE A 68 5.69 4.67 -8.29
CA PHE A 68 5.94 3.36 -8.85
C PHE A 68 5.21 2.26 -8.04
N PRO A 69 4.52 1.29 -8.69
CA PRO A 69 4.48 1.00 -10.13
C PRO A 69 3.31 1.60 -10.92
N TYR A 70 2.49 2.48 -10.32
CA TYR A 70 1.26 3.01 -10.93
C TYR A 70 1.50 4.15 -11.90
N ILE A 71 2.40 5.07 -11.52
CA ILE A 71 2.84 6.21 -12.31
C ILE A 71 4.36 6.21 -12.29
N SER A 72 4.97 6.21 -13.47
CA SER A 72 6.41 6.37 -13.63
C SER A 72 6.66 7.41 -14.71
N SER A 73 7.53 8.35 -14.39
CA SER A 73 7.75 9.52 -15.20
C SER A 73 9.19 10.02 -14.98
N GLU A 74 9.83 10.52 -16.03
CA GLU A 74 11.20 11.02 -15.99
C GLU A 74 11.21 12.54 -16.22
N ARG A 75 11.77 13.28 -15.27
CA ARG A 75 11.89 14.73 -15.39
C ARG A 75 12.79 15.09 -16.57
N LEU A 76 12.34 16.00 -17.44
CA LEU A 76 13.21 16.49 -18.52
C LEU A 76 14.30 17.44 -17.99
N ASN A 77 14.01 18.17 -16.92
CA ASN A 77 14.90 19.11 -16.25
C ASN A 77 14.84 18.87 -14.73
N ASP A 78 15.92 19.18 -14.00
CA ASP A 78 15.98 18.99 -12.54
C ASP A 78 15.12 20.00 -11.73
N GLU A 79 14.49 20.98 -12.39
CA GLU A 79 13.63 21.95 -11.72
C GLU A 79 12.23 21.37 -11.41
N PRO A 80 11.64 21.70 -10.25
CA PRO A 80 10.28 21.31 -9.92
C PRO A 80 9.26 22.02 -10.83
N GLY A 81 8.15 21.35 -11.14
CA GLY A 81 7.12 21.89 -12.03
C GLY A 81 7.43 21.78 -13.53
N THR A 82 8.52 21.10 -13.89
CA THR A 82 8.93 20.93 -15.28
C THR A 82 8.04 19.94 -16.01
N LEU A 83 8.12 19.98 -17.36
CA LEU A 83 7.49 18.97 -18.19
C LEU A 83 8.16 17.63 -17.92
N VAL A 84 7.33 16.59 -17.85
CA VAL A 84 7.79 15.24 -17.53
C VAL A 84 7.55 14.32 -18.72
N ARG A 85 8.50 13.43 -18.98
CA ARG A 85 8.37 12.38 -19.99
C ARG A 85 7.80 11.14 -19.30
N HIS A 86 6.60 10.75 -19.69
CA HIS A 86 5.99 9.54 -19.15
C HIS A 86 6.81 8.29 -19.50
N ARG A 87 6.93 7.38 -18.53
CA ARG A 87 7.34 5.98 -18.76
C ARG A 87 6.10 5.10 -18.84
N ASP A 88 6.31 3.86 -19.29
CA ASP A 88 5.25 2.88 -19.36
C ASP A 88 4.78 2.49 -17.94
N ALA A 89 3.53 2.82 -17.63
CA ALA A 89 2.90 2.62 -16.33
C ALA A 89 1.38 2.51 -16.50
N ILE A 90 0.64 2.13 -15.46
CA ILE A 90 -0.81 1.93 -15.55
C ILE A 90 -1.51 3.26 -15.87
N GLY A 91 -1.19 4.34 -15.15
CA GLY A 91 -1.80 5.65 -15.37
C GLY A 91 -1.55 6.21 -16.78
N THR A 92 -0.34 5.99 -17.32
CA THR A 92 0.06 6.49 -18.64
C THR A 92 -0.64 5.74 -19.78
N ARG A 93 -0.85 4.43 -19.63
CA ARG A 93 -1.66 3.63 -20.56
C ARG A 93 -3.14 4.05 -20.55
N VAL A 94 -3.69 4.34 -19.38
CA VAL A 94 -5.10 4.80 -19.26
C VAL A 94 -5.30 6.12 -19.98
N ILE A 95 -4.45 7.13 -19.72
CA ILE A 95 -4.60 8.43 -20.39
C ILE A 95 -4.30 8.35 -21.89
N GLN A 96 -3.38 7.48 -22.32
CA GLN A 96 -3.13 7.24 -23.73
C GLN A 96 -4.34 6.62 -24.44
N ALA A 97 -5.03 5.67 -23.80
CA ALA A 97 -6.26 5.08 -24.31
C ALA A 97 -7.42 6.11 -24.34
N MET A 98 -7.52 6.97 -23.33
CA MET A 98 -8.50 8.06 -23.32
C MET A 98 -8.23 9.09 -24.42
N SER A 99 -6.97 9.51 -24.57
CA SER A 99 -6.53 10.47 -25.58
C SER A 99 -6.83 10.00 -27.01
N SER A 100 -6.63 8.71 -27.29
CA SER A 100 -6.95 8.13 -28.59
C SER A 100 -8.45 7.96 -28.82
N SER A 101 -9.22 7.57 -27.80
CA SER A 101 -10.67 7.39 -27.91
C SER A 101 -11.44 8.70 -28.01
N LEU A 102 -10.98 9.75 -27.32
CA LEU A 102 -11.69 11.03 -27.18
C LEU A 102 -11.04 12.16 -27.99
N ASN A 103 -9.95 11.85 -28.71
CA ASN A 103 -9.23 12.74 -29.62
C ASN A 103 -8.80 14.08 -28.96
N PHE A 104 -8.05 13.98 -27.86
CA PHE A 104 -7.37 15.11 -27.22
C PHE A 104 -5.86 14.89 -27.18
N THR A 105 -5.10 15.98 -27.03
CA THR A 105 -3.67 15.94 -26.75
C THR A 105 -3.42 16.38 -25.31
N TYR A 106 -2.24 16.07 -24.78
CA TYR A 106 -1.95 16.42 -23.40
C TYR A 106 -0.47 16.71 -23.13
N LYS A 107 -0.23 17.48 -22.07
CA LYS A 107 1.10 17.75 -21.51
C LYS A 107 1.10 17.42 -20.03
N ILE A 108 2.06 16.62 -19.60
CA ILE A 108 2.18 16.23 -18.20
C ILE A 108 3.26 17.07 -17.52
N ARG A 109 2.96 17.52 -16.30
CA ARG A 109 3.86 18.26 -15.42
C ARG A 109 3.81 17.66 -14.02
N GLU A 110 4.91 17.82 -13.31
CA GLU A 110 4.93 17.56 -11.88
C GLU A 110 4.31 18.74 -11.12
N PRO A 111 3.66 18.54 -9.96
CA PRO A 111 3.29 19.66 -9.11
C PRO A 111 4.52 20.50 -8.71
N MET A 112 4.38 21.83 -8.72
CA MET A 112 5.45 22.76 -8.32
C MET A 112 5.99 22.47 -6.91
N ASP A 113 5.11 22.12 -5.97
CA ASP A 113 5.47 21.87 -4.57
C ASP A 113 5.91 20.40 -4.35
N GLY A 114 5.80 19.52 -5.35
CA GLY A 114 6.06 18.08 -5.20
C GLY A 114 5.07 17.33 -4.31
N GLU A 115 4.00 17.98 -3.83
CA GLU A 115 3.06 17.44 -2.85
C GLU A 115 1.70 17.07 -3.44
N TRP A 116 1.05 16.07 -2.84
CA TRP A 116 -0.32 15.66 -3.24
C TRP A 116 -1.35 16.74 -2.91
N GLY A 117 -1.14 17.44 -1.79
CA GLY A 117 -2.01 18.49 -1.31
C GLY A 117 -2.60 18.20 0.05
N VAL A 118 -2.36 19.14 0.95
CA VAL A 118 -2.84 19.18 2.33
C VAL A 118 -3.81 20.35 2.46
N GLU A 119 -4.88 20.14 3.21
CA GLU A 119 -5.86 21.17 3.52
C GLU A 119 -5.22 22.19 4.47
N LEU A 120 -5.26 23.46 4.07
CA LEU A 120 -4.89 24.62 4.88
C LEU A 120 -6.13 25.21 5.54
N GLU A 121 -5.92 26.24 6.35
CA GLU A 121 -7.02 27.04 6.89
C GLU A 121 -7.88 27.65 5.77
N ARG A 122 -9.17 27.81 6.07
CA ARG A 122 -10.17 28.47 5.21
C ARG A 122 -10.41 27.76 3.86
N GLY A 123 -10.21 26.45 3.79
CA GLY A 123 -10.53 25.64 2.60
C GLY A 123 -9.56 25.83 1.43
N ASN A 124 -8.38 26.39 1.70
CA ASN A 124 -7.29 26.45 0.73
C ASN A 124 -6.51 25.12 0.77
N TRP A 125 -5.84 24.78 -0.32
CA TRP A 125 -5.06 23.54 -0.42
C TRP A 125 -3.64 23.82 -0.91
N THR A 126 -2.73 22.87 -0.72
CA THR A 126 -1.38 22.85 -1.31
C THR A 126 -1.26 21.83 -2.45
N GLY A 127 -0.10 21.78 -3.11
CA GLY A 127 0.26 20.67 -4.00
C GLY A 127 -0.63 20.53 -5.24
N ILE A 128 -0.93 19.29 -5.62
CA ILE A 128 -1.80 18.97 -6.77
C ILE A 128 -3.22 19.53 -6.55
N VAL A 129 -3.81 19.32 -5.37
CA VAL A 129 -5.18 19.79 -5.09
C VAL A 129 -5.31 21.30 -5.25
N ARG A 130 -4.31 22.09 -4.84
CA ARG A 130 -4.28 23.54 -5.06
C ARG A 130 -4.35 23.91 -6.53
N GLN A 131 -3.52 23.28 -7.35
CA GLN A 131 -3.40 23.59 -8.77
C GLN A 131 -4.68 23.24 -9.52
N LEU A 132 -5.32 22.12 -9.15
CA LEU A 132 -6.65 21.77 -9.67
C LEU A 132 -7.73 22.76 -9.20
N GLN A 133 -7.71 23.14 -7.92
CA GLN A 133 -8.67 24.12 -7.36
C GLN A 133 -8.55 25.50 -8.03
N ARG A 134 -7.36 25.86 -8.49
CA ARG A 134 -7.07 27.14 -9.16
C ARG A 134 -7.15 27.07 -10.68
N GLU A 135 -7.56 25.93 -11.24
CA GLU A 135 -7.61 25.71 -12.69
C GLU A 135 -6.24 25.94 -13.39
N GLU A 136 -5.14 25.73 -12.65
CA GLU A 136 -3.78 25.78 -13.20
C GLU A 136 -3.42 24.47 -13.94
N ALA A 137 -4.18 23.40 -13.66
CA ALA A 137 -4.15 22.13 -14.37
C ALA A 137 -5.56 21.54 -14.46
N ASP A 138 -5.79 20.73 -15.49
CA ASP A 138 -7.13 20.25 -15.84
C ASP A 138 -7.43 18.88 -15.24
N ILE A 139 -6.44 17.98 -15.27
CA ILE A 139 -6.62 16.57 -14.89
C ILE A 139 -5.45 16.10 -14.03
N CYS A 140 -5.72 15.26 -13.04
CA CYS A 140 -4.69 14.51 -12.33
C CYS A 140 -4.87 13.01 -12.58
N LEU A 141 -3.77 12.30 -12.84
CA LEU A 141 -3.80 10.87 -13.16
C LEU A 141 -4.13 10.00 -11.96
N ASP A 142 -3.58 10.31 -10.78
CA ASP A 142 -3.79 9.53 -9.57
C ASP A 142 -3.93 10.45 -8.37
N LEU A 143 -5.03 10.30 -7.64
CA LEU A 143 -5.28 11.02 -6.41
C LEU A 143 -6.29 10.24 -5.56
N THR A 144 -5.94 9.98 -4.30
CA THR A 144 -6.85 9.30 -3.37
C THR A 144 -8.12 10.10 -3.15
N VAL A 145 -9.26 9.47 -3.43
CA VAL A 145 -10.60 10.01 -3.16
C VAL A 145 -10.80 10.11 -1.65
N THR A 146 -11.01 11.34 -1.16
CA THR A 146 -11.33 11.57 0.24
C THR A 146 -12.50 12.56 0.32
N PRO A 147 -13.37 12.47 1.35
CA PRO A 147 -14.52 13.37 1.48
C PRO A 147 -14.13 14.85 1.48
N ARG A 148 -12.99 15.20 2.08
CA ARG A 148 -12.48 16.58 2.11
C ARG A 148 -12.09 17.07 0.72
N ARG A 149 -11.34 16.27 -0.05
CA ARG A 149 -10.97 16.64 -1.43
C ARG A 149 -12.18 16.71 -2.36
N TYR A 150 -13.18 15.85 -2.15
CA TYR A 150 -14.42 15.85 -2.94
C TYR A 150 -15.21 17.17 -2.85
N THR A 151 -14.97 18.00 -1.83
CA THR A 151 -15.61 19.32 -1.71
C THR A 151 -15.01 20.40 -2.61
N VAL A 152 -13.77 20.22 -3.06
CA VAL A 152 -13.01 21.23 -3.84
C VAL A 152 -12.70 20.80 -5.26
N ILE A 153 -12.66 19.49 -5.52
CA ILE A 153 -12.38 18.92 -6.84
C ILE A 153 -13.36 17.79 -7.16
N GLN A 154 -13.63 17.60 -8.45
CA GLN A 154 -14.48 16.52 -8.94
C GLN A 154 -13.63 15.29 -9.27
N PHE A 155 -14.15 14.12 -8.90
CA PHE A 155 -13.51 12.83 -9.19
C PHE A 155 -14.32 12.03 -10.20
N THR A 156 -13.61 11.27 -11.01
CA THR A 156 -14.19 10.20 -11.84
C THR A 156 -14.44 8.95 -10.99
N GLY A 157 -14.99 7.89 -11.61
CA GLY A 157 -15.03 6.58 -10.97
C GLY A 157 -13.60 6.07 -10.68
N ALA A 158 -13.38 5.56 -9.47
CA ALA A 158 -12.09 4.97 -9.11
C ALA A 158 -11.81 3.75 -9.99
N TYR A 159 -10.66 3.74 -10.67
CA TYR A 159 -10.24 2.66 -11.55
C TYR A 159 -9.21 1.71 -10.91
N ILE A 160 -8.64 2.09 -9.76
CA ILE A 160 -7.79 1.27 -8.91
C ILE A 160 -8.32 1.34 -7.48
N ASP A 161 -8.45 0.17 -6.84
CA ASP A 161 -8.70 0.07 -5.40
C ASP A 161 -7.37 -0.11 -4.67
N GLN A 162 -7.10 0.75 -3.69
CA GLN A 162 -5.89 0.72 -2.87
C GLN A 162 -6.27 0.46 -1.41
N SER A 163 -5.71 -0.60 -0.83
CA SER A 163 -5.90 -0.94 0.58
C SER A 163 -4.70 -0.48 1.42
N ALA A 164 -4.99 0.01 2.63
CA ALA A 164 -3.96 0.31 3.61
C ALA A 164 -3.41 -1.01 4.18
N VAL A 165 -2.11 -1.23 4.03
CA VAL A 165 -1.42 -2.42 4.55
C VAL A 165 -0.35 -2.02 5.56
N LEU A 166 -0.25 -2.76 6.67
CA LEU A 166 0.85 -2.59 7.61
C LEU A 166 2.05 -3.38 7.11
N LEU A 167 3.10 -2.67 6.69
CA LEU A 167 4.36 -3.28 6.34
C LEU A 167 5.26 -3.33 7.59
N SER A 168 5.70 -4.54 7.96
CA SER A 168 6.72 -4.74 9.00
C SER A 168 7.89 -5.50 8.42
N SER A 169 9.08 -5.26 8.96
CA SER A 169 10.25 -6.06 8.63
C SER A 169 10.01 -7.52 8.98
N LYS A 170 10.42 -8.42 8.10
CA LYS A 170 10.39 -9.86 8.36
C LYS A 170 11.31 -10.13 9.56
N PRO A 171 10.80 -10.77 10.63
CA PRO A 171 11.65 -11.11 11.77
C PRO A 171 12.77 -12.05 11.29
N ARG A 172 13.99 -11.81 11.76
CA ARG A 172 15.10 -12.73 11.51
C ARG A 172 14.79 -14.05 12.21
N PRO A 173 14.86 -15.19 11.52
CA PRO A 173 14.70 -16.47 12.19
C PRO A 173 15.82 -16.63 13.23
N PHE A 174 15.47 -17.22 14.37
CA PHE A 174 16.47 -17.64 15.34
C PHE A 174 17.34 -18.75 14.74
N PRO A 175 18.60 -18.89 15.18
CA PRO A 175 19.45 -19.97 14.70
C PRO A 175 18.86 -21.35 15.04
N GLU A 176 18.80 -22.24 14.06
CA GLU A 176 18.20 -23.58 14.18
C GLU A 176 18.92 -24.47 15.20
N TYR A 177 20.22 -24.28 15.43
CA TYR A 177 20.98 -25.11 16.38
C TYR A 177 20.55 -24.92 17.85
N LEU A 178 19.95 -23.77 18.20
CA LEU A 178 19.41 -23.54 19.55
C LEU A 178 18.04 -24.18 19.77
N SER A 179 17.43 -24.77 18.74
CA SER A 179 16.10 -25.40 18.84
C SER A 179 16.04 -26.55 19.85
N LEU A 180 17.16 -27.23 20.10
CA LEU A 180 17.24 -28.35 21.05
C LEU A 180 17.23 -27.91 22.52
N ILE A 181 17.79 -26.73 22.83
CA ILE A 181 17.92 -26.22 24.21
C ILE A 181 16.73 -25.33 24.58
N ARG A 182 16.09 -24.70 23.58
CA ARG A 182 15.00 -23.74 23.72
C ARG A 182 13.71 -24.23 24.43
N PRO A 183 13.31 -25.53 24.39
CA PRO A 183 12.08 -25.95 25.05
C PRO A 183 12.07 -25.70 26.55
N PHE A 184 13.25 -25.57 27.17
CA PHE A 184 13.41 -25.32 28.59
C PHE A 184 14.14 -24.00 28.86
N GLU A 185 13.66 -23.25 29.84
CA GLU A 185 14.33 -22.04 30.32
C GLU A 185 15.65 -22.39 31.04
N TRP A 186 16.54 -21.41 31.16
CA TRP A 186 17.84 -21.59 31.81
C TRP A 186 17.71 -22.08 33.26
N ASP A 187 16.64 -21.67 33.95
CA ASP A 187 16.34 -22.09 35.31
C ASP A 187 16.10 -23.60 35.42
N VAL A 188 15.47 -24.21 34.43
CA VAL A 188 15.24 -25.66 34.37
C VAL A 188 16.55 -26.39 34.11
N TRP A 189 17.39 -25.88 33.21
CA TRP A 189 18.72 -26.45 32.96
C TRP A 189 19.62 -26.39 34.21
N LEU A 190 19.58 -25.29 34.96
CA LEU A 190 20.26 -25.20 36.26
C LEU A 190 19.71 -26.21 37.27
N ALA A 191 18.39 -26.34 37.37
CA ALA A 191 17.76 -27.32 38.25
C ALA A 191 18.18 -28.75 37.90
N VAL A 192 18.26 -29.10 36.61
CA VAL A 192 18.75 -30.40 36.14
C VAL A 192 20.18 -30.68 36.63
N VAL A 193 21.10 -29.73 36.46
CA VAL A 193 22.50 -29.88 36.90
C VAL A 193 22.59 -30.01 38.43
N VAL A 194 21.82 -29.20 39.17
CA VAL A 194 21.79 -29.23 40.64
C VAL A 194 21.25 -30.57 41.13
N ILE A 195 20.14 -31.04 40.57
CA ILE A 195 19.53 -32.32 40.93
C ILE A 195 20.52 -33.46 40.65
N ALA A 196 21.16 -33.51 39.47
CA ALA A 196 22.16 -34.52 39.16
C ALA A 196 23.35 -34.51 40.14
N ALA A 197 23.82 -33.33 40.55
CA ALA A 197 24.88 -33.20 41.55
C ALA A 197 24.43 -33.68 42.94
N VAL A 198 23.22 -33.32 43.38
CA VAL A 198 22.64 -33.76 44.66
C VAL A 198 22.52 -35.28 44.70
N TRP A 199 21.96 -35.90 43.65
CA TRP A 199 21.88 -37.36 43.55
C TRP A 199 23.26 -38.02 43.58
N GLY A 200 24.23 -37.52 42.81
CA GLY A 200 25.60 -38.05 42.86
C GLY A 200 26.27 -37.93 44.24
N VAL A 201 26.06 -36.82 44.95
CA VAL A 201 26.56 -36.64 46.33
C VAL A 201 25.87 -37.57 47.32
N THR A 202 24.55 -37.74 47.23
CA THR A 202 23.82 -38.69 48.10
C THR A 202 24.30 -40.13 47.88
N LEU A 203 24.48 -40.55 46.62
CA LEU A 203 25.05 -41.86 46.28
C LEU A 203 26.45 -42.04 46.85
N TRP A 204 27.30 -41.02 46.74
CA TRP A 204 28.64 -41.03 47.33
C TRP A 204 28.61 -41.17 48.86
N LEU A 205 27.72 -40.43 49.55
CA LEU A 205 27.55 -40.53 51.00
C LEU A 205 27.11 -41.94 51.42
N PHE A 206 26.10 -42.51 50.74
CA PHE A 206 25.65 -43.88 51.01
C PHE A 206 26.78 -44.91 50.79
N GLN A 207 27.55 -44.75 49.72
CA GLN A 207 28.69 -45.62 49.41
C GLN A 207 29.89 -45.42 50.32
N LYS A 208 30.00 -44.29 51.03
CA LYS A 208 31.05 -44.02 52.00
C LYS A 208 30.70 -44.52 53.40
N VAL A 209 29.42 -44.46 53.80
CA VAL A 209 28.94 -44.96 55.09
C VAL A 209 28.90 -46.50 55.12
N TRP A 210 28.61 -47.15 54.00
CA TRP A 210 28.55 -48.61 53.89
C TRP A 210 29.86 -49.38 54.18
N PRO A 211 31.04 -49.02 53.63
CA PRO A 211 32.29 -49.72 53.91
C PRO A 211 32.75 -49.57 55.36
N LEU A 212 32.27 -48.55 56.07
CA LEU A 212 32.46 -48.41 57.52
C LEU A 212 31.68 -49.48 58.32
N ALA A 213 30.61 -50.04 57.75
CA ALA A 213 29.74 -51.03 58.38
C ALA A 213 30.01 -52.49 57.96
N LEU A 214 30.37 -52.74 56.68
CA LEU A 214 30.42 -54.12 56.12
C LEU A 214 31.62 -54.41 55.20
N GLY A 215 32.62 -53.50 55.10
CA GLY A 215 33.89 -53.76 54.40
C GLY A 215 33.80 -53.91 52.88
N GLY A 216 33.50 -52.82 52.16
CA GLY A 216 33.39 -52.80 50.69
C GLY A 216 34.33 -51.80 49.99
N LYS A 217 34.40 -51.86 48.65
CA LYS A 217 35.18 -50.90 47.84
C LYS A 217 34.53 -49.50 47.88
N MET A 218 35.31 -48.48 48.21
CA MET A 218 34.87 -47.10 48.28
C MET A 218 34.84 -46.48 46.87
N PHE A 219 33.71 -45.88 46.50
CA PHE A 219 33.60 -45.13 45.25
C PHE A 219 34.17 -43.71 45.42
N SER A 220 34.88 -43.23 44.40
CA SER A 220 35.33 -41.83 44.33
C SER A 220 34.16 -40.91 44.01
N LEU A 221 34.18 -39.68 44.52
CA LEU A 221 33.13 -38.67 44.30
C LEU A 221 32.89 -38.42 42.80
N ASN A 222 33.96 -38.31 42.02
CA ASN A 222 33.86 -38.10 40.57
C ASN A 222 33.11 -39.24 39.90
N PHE A 223 33.37 -40.48 40.32
CA PHE A 223 32.70 -41.65 39.75
C PHE A 223 31.21 -41.65 40.10
N ALA A 224 30.83 -41.28 41.33
CA ALA A 224 29.43 -41.19 41.73
C ALA A 224 28.66 -40.08 40.98
N LEU A 225 29.31 -38.93 40.72
CA LEU A 225 28.74 -37.85 39.92
C LEU A 225 28.56 -38.26 38.45
N PHE A 226 29.58 -38.87 37.82
CA PHE A 226 29.45 -39.40 36.46
C PHE A 226 28.43 -40.53 36.35
N TYR A 227 28.32 -41.37 37.38
CA TYR A 227 27.31 -42.41 37.47
C TYR A 227 25.90 -41.81 37.49
N SER A 228 25.66 -40.81 38.34
CA SER A 228 24.36 -40.12 38.41
C SER A 228 24.01 -39.41 37.09
N TRP A 229 24.99 -38.80 36.43
CA TRP A 229 24.79 -38.16 35.14
C TRP A 229 24.48 -39.17 34.03
N GLY A 230 25.18 -40.30 33.98
CA GLY A 230 24.92 -41.38 33.03
C GLY A 230 23.53 -41.99 33.20
N VAL A 231 23.12 -42.27 34.44
CA VAL A 231 21.77 -42.79 34.74
C VAL A 231 20.68 -41.82 34.28
N MET A 232 20.88 -40.51 34.44
CA MET A 232 19.95 -39.50 33.98
C MET A 232 19.80 -39.47 32.44
N LEU A 233 20.88 -39.79 31.72
CA LEU A 233 20.89 -39.89 30.26
C LEU A 233 20.46 -41.26 29.74
N GLU A 234 19.86 -42.10 30.60
CA GLU A 234 19.48 -43.48 30.31
C GLU A 234 20.67 -44.37 29.87
N ASP A 235 21.91 -43.91 30.09
CA ASP A 235 23.11 -44.69 29.83
C ASP A 235 23.31 -45.69 30.97
N THR A 236 23.15 -46.97 30.65
CA THR A 236 23.37 -48.04 31.63
C THR A 236 24.85 -48.11 32.04
N PRO A 237 25.16 -47.97 33.34
CA PRO A 237 26.55 -47.92 33.79
C PRO A 237 27.19 -49.31 33.73
N THR A 238 28.43 -49.38 33.25
CA THR A 238 29.19 -50.63 33.06
C THR A 238 29.51 -51.38 34.36
N ARG A 239 29.42 -50.71 35.53
CA ARG A 239 29.66 -51.28 36.86
C ARG A 239 28.65 -50.72 37.86
N PRO A 240 27.50 -51.38 38.07
CA PRO A 240 26.56 -50.96 39.10
C PRO A 240 27.20 -51.10 40.49
N PRO A 241 26.77 -50.31 41.48
CA PRO A 241 27.28 -50.44 42.83
C PRO A 241 26.78 -51.75 43.44
N ASN A 242 27.66 -52.52 44.08
CA ASN A 242 27.36 -53.88 44.56
C ASN A 242 26.61 -53.91 45.91
N ASN A 243 26.17 -52.77 46.44
CA ASN A 243 25.52 -52.65 47.74
C ASN A 243 23.98 -52.72 47.62
N LEU A 244 23.34 -53.45 48.54
CA LEU A 244 21.88 -53.57 48.64
C LEU A 244 21.17 -52.21 48.85
N THR A 245 21.85 -51.25 49.50
CA THR A 245 21.35 -49.89 49.74
C THR A 245 21.50 -48.95 48.54
N GLY A 246 22.42 -49.25 47.61
CA GLY A 246 22.61 -48.48 46.38
C GLY A 246 21.82 -49.03 45.19
N GLN A 247 21.41 -50.30 45.25
CA GLN A 247 20.47 -50.92 44.32
C GLN A 247 19.08 -51.00 44.95
N VAL A 248 18.42 -49.85 45.09
CA VAL A 248 16.98 -49.88 45.42
C VAL A 248 16.26 -50.30 44.14
N LYS A 249 15.78 -51.55 44.13
CA LYS A 249 14.90 -52.08 43.08
C LYS A 249 13.55 -51.39 43.08
#